data_AF-A0A3D9H8U3-F1
#
_entry.id   AF-A0A3D9H8U3-F1
#
_cell.length_a   1.000
_cell.length_b   1.000
_cell.length_c   1.000
_cell.angle_alpha   90.00
_cell.angle_beta   90.00
_cell.angle_gamma   90.00
#
_symmetry.space_group_name_H-M   'P 1'
#
loop_
_entity.id
_entity.type
_entity.pdbx_description
1 polymer ?
#
loop_
_entity_poly.entity_id
_entity_poly.type
_entity_poly.pdbx_seq_one_letter_code
_entity_poly.pdbx_strand_id
1 'polypeptide(L)' 'MLTDKQSLILCGFMVVGIFVAGVLDILDNFIILTLLTITFLAIIINLVVAKSFFNKEEELEQ' A
#
# COMPACT_ATOMS: atom_id res chain seq x y z
N MET A 1 0.31 9.69 -8.86
CA MET A 1 -0.52 8.64 -9.47
C MET A 1 0.39 7.44 -9.76
N LEU A 2 0.45 6.48 -8.84
CA LEU A 2 1.07 5.20 -9.13
C LEU A 2 0.14 4.46 -10.07
N THR A 3 0.61 4.07 -11.25
CA THR A 3 -0.20 3.28 -12.19
C THR A 3 -0.66 1.97 -11.53
N ASP A 4 -1.81 1.43 -11.90
CA ASP A 4 -2.44 0.27 -11.22
C ASP A 4 -1.48 -0.90 -11.01
N LYS A 5 -0.69 -1.20 -12.05
CA LYS A 5 0.39 -2.18 -12.07
C LYS A 5 1.52 -1.90 -11.06
N GLN A 6 1.92 -0.64 -10.88
CA GLN A 6 2.95 -0.26 -9.90
C GLN A 6 2.42 -0.40 -8.48
N SER A 7 1.17 0.01 -8.22
CA SER A 7 0.55 -0.12 -6.89
C SER A 7 0.31 -1.59 -6.54
N LEU A 8 -0.05 -2.43 -7.52
CA LEU A 8 -0.19 -3.88 -7.35
C LEU A 8 1.15 -4.55 -7.00
N ILE A 9 2.23 -4.18 -7.69
CA ILE A 9 3.59 -4.68 -7.40
C ILE A 9 4.03 -4.24 -6.00
N LEU A 10 3.78 -2.98 -5.62
CA LEU A 10 4.09 -2.47 -4.28
C LEU A 10 3.32 -3.22 -3.19
N CYS A 11 2.04 -3.51 -3.41
CA CYS A 11 1.25 -4.35 -2.50
C CYS A 11 1.84 -5.75 -2.36
N GLY A 12 2.20 -6.40 -3.47
CA GLY A 12 2.85 -7.72 -3.44
C GLY A 12 4.18 -7.69 -2.67
N PHE A 13 4.99 -6.65 -2.91
CA PHE A 13 6.27 -6.46 -2.24
C PHE A 13 6.10 -6.23 -0.73
N MET A 14 5.05 -5.51 -0.31
CA MET A 14 4.70 -5.32 1.10
C MET A 14 4.32 -6.64 1.78
N VAL A 15 3.52 -7.48 1.14
CA VAL A 15 3.13 -8.78 1.72
C VAL A 15 4.36 -9.68 1.92
N VAL A 16 5.23 -9.75 0.91
CA VAL A 16 6.49 -10.52 1.03
C VAL A 16 7.40 -9.91 2.09
N GLY A 17 7.51 -8.58 2.15
CA GLY A 17 8.33 -7.87 3.13
C GLY A 17 7.86 -8.08 4.57
N ILE A 18 6.55 -8.00 4.83
CA ILE A 18 5.96 -8.30 6.14
C ILE A 18 6.19 -9.76 6.50
N PHE A 19 6.01 -10.68 5.55
CA PHE A 19 6.20 -12.11 5.79
C PHE A 19 7.65 -12.42 6.18
N VAL A 20 8.63 -11.91 5.42
CA VAL A 20 10.05 -12.09 5.73
C VAL A 20 10.42 -11.41 7.05
N ALA A 21 9.92 -10.19 7.30
CA ALA A 21 10.17 -9.47 8.55
C ALA A 21 9.60 -10.20 9.77
N GLY A 22 8.46 -10.86 9.64
CA GLY A 22 7.86 -11.71 10.67
C GLY A 22 8.65 -13.00 10.90
N VAL A 23 9.16 -13.64 9.83
CA VAL A 23 10.00 -14.85 9.95
C VAL A 23 11.37 -14.56 10.58
N LEU A 24 11.96 -13.41 10.28
CA LEU A 24 13.23 -12.97 10.89
C LEU A 24 13.07 -12.40 12.30
N ASP A 25 11.85 -12.34 12.85
CA ASP A 25 11.51 -11.77 14.17
C ASP A 25 11.92 -10.29 14.34
N ILE A 26 12.21 -9.61 13.22
CA ILE A 26 12.55 -8.18 13.18
C ILE A 26 11.29 -7.33 13.43
N LEU A 27 10.12 -7.92 13.18
CA LEU A 27 8.82 -7.27 13.35
C LEU A 27 8.47 -6.99 14.83
N ASP A 28 9.14 -7.63 15.79
CA ASP A 28 8.92 -7.40 17.22
C ASP A 28 9.48 -6.03 17.69
N ASN A 29 10.33 -5.41 16.86
CA ASN A 29 10.73 -4.03 17.12
C ASN A 29 9.59 -3.06 16.82
N PHE A 30 9.09 -2.39 17.86
CA PHE A 30 8.02 -1.38 17.79
C PHE A 30 8.27 -0.31 16.71
N ILE A 31 9.52 0.12 16.53
CA ILE A 31 9.87 1.12 15.50
C ILE A 31 9.61 0.56 14.10
N ILE A 32 10.06 -0.67 13.82
CA ILE A 32 9.92 -1.32 12.51
C ILE A 32 8.47 -1.65 12.23
N LEU A 33 7.76 -2.20 13.22
CA LEU A 33 6.33 -2.47 13.14
C LEU A 33 5.53 -1.21 12.77
N THR A 34 5.83 -0.09 13.43
CA THR A 34 5.14 1.19 13.19
C THR A 34 5.42 1.71 11.79
N LEU A 35 6.69 1.68 11.36
CA LEU A 35 7.10 2.18 10.04
C LEU A 35 6.49 1.34 8.90
N LEU A 36 6.42 0.03 9.09
CA LEU A 36 5.79 -0.90 8.15
C LEU A 36 4.27 -0.66 8.08
N THR A 37 3.63 -0.41 9.23
CA THR A 37 2.20 -0.12 9.31
C THR A 37 1.84 1.20 8.62
N ILE A 38 2.64 2.26 8.83
CA ILE A 38 2.44 3.56 8.16
C ILE A 38 2.60 3.40 6.64
N THR A 39 3.62 2.66 6.19
CA THR A 39 3.86 2.40 4.78
C THR A 39 2.69 1.64 4.15
N PHE A 40 2.16 0.64 4.85
CA PHE A 40 0.98 -0.11 4.43
C PHE A 40 -0.25 0.79 4.30
N LEU A 41 -0.47 1.66 5.30
CA LEU A 41 -1.59 2.60 5.29
C LEU A 41 -1.48 3.59 4.13
N ALA A 42 -0.28 4.10 3.85
CA ALA A 42 -0.04 5.00 2.71
C ALA A 42 -0.37 4.32 1.37
N ILE A 43 -0.06 3.03 1.22
CA ILE A 43 -0.40 2.25 0.02
C ILE A 43 -1.91 2.07 -0.10
N ILE A 44 -2.61 1.74 0.99
CA ILE A 44 -4.08 1.65 1.01
C ILE A 44 -4.71 2.99 0.63
N ILE A 45 -4.26 4.09 1.24
CA ILE A 45 -4.76 5.43 0.94
C ILE A 45 -4.52 5.75 -0.55
N ASN A 46 -3.33 5.49 -1.07
CA ASN A 46 -3.02 5.72 -2.48
C ASN A 46 -3.91 4.87 -3.41
N LEU A 47 -4.23 3.62 -3.04
CA LEU A 47 -5.11 2.74 -3.80
C LEU A 47 -6.57 3.21 -3.76
N VAL A 48 -7.07 3.61 -2.58
CA VAL A 48 -8.43 4.13 -2.40
C VAL A 48 -8.62 5.48 -3.10
N VAL A 49 -7.63 6.37 -3.01
CA VAL A 49 -7.64 7.67 -3.69
C VAL A 49 -7.54 7.50 -5.20
N ALA A 50 -6.68 6.60 -5.70
CA ALA A 50 -6.60 6.31 -7.13
C ALA A 50 -7.92 5.77 -7.68
N LYS A 51 -8.58 4.86 -6.95
CA LYS A 51 -9.90 4.34 -7.32
C LYS A 51 -10.99 5.42 -7.28
N SER A 52 -10.96 6.30 -6.26
CA SER A 52 -11.90 7.41 -6.12
C SER A 52 -11.72 8.47 -7.22
N PHE A 53 -10.49 8.73 -7.64
CA PHE A 53 -10.20 9.61 -8.79
C PHE A 53 -10.72 9.04 -10.11
N PHE A 54 -10.54 7.73 -10.35
CA PHE A 54 -11.08 7.07 -11.54
C PHE A 54 -12.61 7.19 -11.64
N ASN A 55 -13.32 6.99 -10.53
CA ASN A 55 -14.78 7.16 -10.49
C ASN A 55 -15.22 8.62 -10.68
N LYS A 56 -14.38 9.59 -10.35
CA LYS A 56 -14.73 11.02 -10.39
C LYS A 56 -14.51 11.64 -11.76
N GLU A 57 -13.62 11.07 -12.58
CA GLU A 57 -13.47 11.45 -13.99
C GLU A 57 -14.62 10.91 -14.85
N GLU A 58 -15.14 9.70 -14.56
CA GLU A 58 -16.34 9.17 -15.24
C GLU A 58 -17.63 9.98 -14.96
N GLU A 59 -17.74 10.62 -13.79
CA GLU A 59 -18.92 11.45 -13.45
C GLU A 59 -18.86 12.89 -14.03
N LEU A 60 -17.69 13.39 -14.43
CA LEU A 60 -17.53 14.76 -14.96
C LEU A 60 -17.64 14.82 -16.49
N GLU A 61 -17.60 13.66 -17.17
CA GLU A 61 -17.84 13.52 -18.61
C GLU A 61 -19.27 13.09 -18.97
N GLN A 62 -20.20 13.01 -18.00
CA GLN A 62 -21.63 12.76 -18.21
C GLN A 62 -22.49 14.03 -18.13
#